data_AF-A0A534P387-F1
#
_entry.id   AF-A0A534P387-F1
#
_cell.length_a   1.000
_cell.length_b   1.000
_cell.length_c   1.000
_cell.angle_alpha   90.00
_cell.angle_beta   90.00
_cell.angle_gamma   90.00
#
_symmetry.space_group_name_H-M   'P 1'
#
loop_
_entity.id
_entity.type
_entity.pdbx_description
1 polymer ?
#
loop_
_entity_poly.entity_id
_entity_poly.type
_entity_poly.pdbx_seq_one_letter_code
_entity_poly.pdbx_strand_id
1 'polypeptide(L)'
;MGFRDYSESFKTPLPAFSRTEVSLDKLIAAWEKLRELDIAGYRTSQGNGNSAFLVKIACADGTLGPSAGNGVSCSPFTGTALMMALSDGGPPYQPKLSDGSVLTKLFNSCVNGNLSASHKGVKQHGLNPKRDNGWVRACIAFNLAEAIHPGEMRRGDAVGIDWDPEGGHAVYCWDVHTDRDGKVDAFLYISSNGKINTDPLGGAGFGVSIGGCTQHLKKVKDDAKTGQPRYEVLKTPCFEDEEDNVRRGAWVTWLSEAEAKKIDLQDGRCRVPPKQKYPSARIKAIEVARFHGMNRPEPYAMGAAAGKPPVHIPEVETTEIPAGEEATPEKVKAKAKPVEQKKEEPTLSQLMVEQRLKALYVLGIIDKDNGEPDAVNDSQSQEAVKAFQQKYGLKVDGIAGPKTKAKMREVWVEVSRSPEGQHYLATGEKPARPAEAAKFLLGFFWRHGSAKPGEKVKLHVVATGYDGQSFPIKVKDSVSGKTADPGVILKIDDGSGVAEVAIPDTGWGFGSSAWIFATADGLGQSFAPLYLRA
;
A
#
# COMPACT_ATOMS: atom_id res chain seq x y z
N MET A 1 -18.52 -2.43 -23.32
CA MET A 1 -17.71 -1.49 -24.12
C MET A 1 -16.30 -1.61 -23.60
N GLY A 2 -15.39 -1.95 -24.49
CA GLY A 2 -14.25 -2.82 -24.19
C GLY A 2 -12.94 -2.08 -23.93
N PHE A 3 -12.05 -2.81 -23.26
CA PHE A 3 -10.63 -2.57 -23.16
C PHE A 3 -10.05 -2.00 -24.46
N ARG A 4 -9.07 -1.10 -24.36
CA ARG A 4 -8.33 -0.72 -25.58
C ARG A 4 -7.60 -1.95 -26.07
N ASP A 5 -7.89 -2.33 -27.31
CA ASP A 5 -7.16 -3.41 -27.97
C ASP A 5 -5.71 -2.94 -28.15
N TYR A 6 -4.83 -3.58 -27.39
CA TYR A 6 -3.41 -3.34 -27.46
C TYR A 6 -2.88 -4.07 -28.69
N SER A 7 -2.83 -3.38 -29.82
CA SER A 7 -2.04 -3.85 -30.95
C SER A 7 -0.60 -4.11 -30.52
N GLU A 8 0.09 -5.02 -31.21
CA GLU A 8 1.50 -5.36 -30.93
C GLU A 8 2.40 -4.12 -30.79
N SER A 9 2.12 -3.07 -31.56
CA SER A 9 2.85 -1.81 -31.48
C SER A 9 2.71 -1.09 -30.12
N PHE A 10 1.59 -1.27 -29.40
CA PHE A 10 1.36 -0.66 -28.08
C PHE A 10 1.93 -1.47 -26.91
N LYS A 11 2.31 -2.73 -27.14
CA LYS A 11 2.92 -3.61 -26.14
C LYS A 11 4.44 -3.65 -26.23
N THR A 12 4.99 -3.20 -27.36
CA THR A 12 6.41 -3.33 -27.65
C THR A 12 7.19 -2.16 -27.02
N PRO A 13 8.10 -2.41 -26.05
CA PRO A 13 8.98 -1.38 -25.53
C PRO A 13 9.96 -0.91 -26.60
N LEU A 14 10.47 0.31 -26.46
CA LEU A 14 11.46 0.83 -27.41
C LEU A 14 12.84 0.25 -27.12
N PRO A 15 13.59 -0.22 -28.14
CA PRO A 15 14.94 -0.76 -27.96
C PRO A 15 15.94 0.23 -27.36
N ALA A 16 15.62 1.53 -27.41
CA ALA A 16 16.46 2.61 -26.89
C ALA A 16 16.52 2.67 -25.35
N PHE A 17 15.66 1.92 -24.64
CA PHE A 17 15.58 1.96 -23.18
C PHE A 17 15.73 0.56 -22.58
N SER A 18 16.61 0.45 -21.59
CA SER A 18 16.86 -0.81 -20.90
C SER A 18 15.68 -1.20 -20.02
N ARG A 19 15.40 -2.50 -19.94
CA ARG A 19 14.37 -3.05 -19.05
C ARG A 19 14.72 -2.68 -17.63
N THR A 20 13.91 -1.85 -16.99
CA THR A 20 14.21 -1.28 -15.67
C THR A 20 13.13 -1.64 -14.68
N GLU A 21 13.53 -2.20 -13.54
CA GLU A 21 12.63 -2.64 -12.48
C GLU A 21 12.23 -1.48 -11.56
N VAL A 22 11.02 -1.58 -11.02
CA VAL A 22 10.41 -0.57 -10.14
C VAL A 22 9.95 -1.26 -8.87
N SER A 23 10.37 -0.69 -7.73
CA SER A 23 9.95 -1.16 -6.40
C SER A 23 8.62 -0.53 -5.98
N LEU A 24 7.67 -1.35 -5.55
CA LEU A 24 6.41 -0.87 -4.96
C LEU A 24 6.65 -0.04 -3.69
N ASP A 25 7.61 -0.43 -2.84
CA ASP A 25 7.92 0.31 -1.61
C ASP A 25 8.48 1.70 -1.92
N LYS A 26 9.35 1.81 -2.93
CA LYS A 26 9.85 3.11 -3.40
C LYS A 26 8.72 3.96 -4.01
N LEU A 27 7.75 3.35 -4.69
CA LEU A 27 6.56 4.06 -5.18
C LEU A 27 5.67 4.56 -4.04
N ILE A 28 5.37 3.73 -3.04
CA ILE A 28 4.58 4.14 -1.87
C ILE A 28 5.27 5.29 -1.15
N ALA A 29 6.59 5.20 -0.93
CA ALA A 29 7.37 6.29 -0.34
C ALA A 29 7.31 7.58 -1.18
N ALA A 30 7.34 7.46 -2.50
CA ALA A 30 7.16 8.61 -3.40
C ALA A 30 5.74 9.19 -3.32
N TRP A 31 4.70 8.36 -3.23
CA TRP A 31 3.32 8.81 -3.05
C TRP A 31 3.16 9.58 -1.74
N GLU A 32 3.66 9.04 -0.63
CA GLU A 32 3.67 9.70 0.69
C GLU A 32 4.35 11.07 0.60
N LYS A 33 5.54 11.12 0.00
CA LYS A 33 6.28 12.37 -0.09
C LYS A 33 5.58 13.41 -0.96
N LEU A 34 5.02 12.99 -2.09
CA LEU A 34 4.25 13.89 -2.95
C LEU A 34 2.97 14.37 -2.28
N ARG A 35 2.31 13.53 -1.46
CA ARG A 35 1.17 13.96 -0.64
C ARG A 35 1.55 15.00 0.40
N GLU A 36 2.66 14.81 1.12
CA GLU A 36 3.17 15.76 2.09
C GLU A 36 3.44 17.14 1.45
N LEU A 37 4.00 17.14 0.23
CA LEU A 37 4.34 18.35 -0.50
C LEU A 37 3.14 19.03 -1.18
N ASP A 38 2.08 18.28 -1.48
CA ASP A 38 0.85 18.75 -2.11
C ASP A 38 -0.01 19.54 -1.11
N ILE A 39 0.43 20.71 -0.69
CA ILE A 39 -0.35 21.53 0.25
C ILE A 39 -1.48 22.30 -0.43
N ALA A 40 -1.47 22.42 -1.76
CA ALA A 40 -2.46 23.20 -2.51
C ALA A 40 -3.55 22.36 -3.20
N GLY A 41 -3.45 21.03 -3.11
CA GLY A 41 -4.41 20.07 -3.64
C GLY A 41 -4.35 19.93 -5.17
N TYR A 42 -5.47 19.50 -5.75
CA TYR A 42 -5.55 19.25 -7.19
C TYR A 42 -5.37 20.54 -8.00
N ARG A 43 -4.39 20.54 -8.91
CA ARG A 43 -4.06 21.70 -9.77
C ARG A 43 -3.85 21.28 -11.21
N THR A 44 -4.24 22.16 -12.13
CA THR A 44 -3.99 21.98 -13.56
C THR A 44 -3.15 23.14 -14.11
N SER A 45 -2.59 22.95 -15.30
CA SER A 45 -1.86 23.98 -16.04
C SER A 45 -2.75 25.12 -16.56
N GLN A 46 -4.08 25.04 -16.39
CA GLN A 46 -5.02 26.08 -16.84
C GLN A 46 -5.28 27.17 -15.78
N GLY A 47 -4.72 27.06 -14.57
CA GLY A 47 -4.86 28.06 -13.49
C GLY A 47 -3.74 29.10 -13.43
N ASN A 48 -4.00 30.23 -12.75
CA ASN A 48 -3.03 31.28 -12.46
C ASN A 48 -1.98 30.78 -11.46
N GLY A 49 -0.85 30.30 -11.99
CA GLY A 49 0.38 30.14 -11.21
C GLY A 49 0.74 28.72 -10.82
N ASN A 50 0.80 27.85 -11.84
CA ASN A 50 1.49 26.56 -11.97
C ASN A 50 1.16 25.48 -10.93
N SER A 51 0.99 24.23 -11.36
CA SER A 51 1.65 23.12 -10.67
C SER A 51 1.64 21.84 -11.52
N ALA A 52 2.84 21.41 -11.88
CA ALA A 52 3.10 20.13 -12.55
C ALA A 52 4.15 19.31 -11.79
N PHE A 53 4.97 19.91 -10.93
CA PHE A 53 6.06 19.20 -10.25
C PHE A 53 6.21 19.72 -8.82
N LEU A 54 6.09 18.84 -7.83
CA LEU A 54 6.30 19.17 -6.42
C LEU A 54 7.77 19.03 -5.99
N VAL A 55 8.59 18.37 -6.81
CA VAL A 55 10.00 18.08 -6.54
C VAL A 55 10.87 18.47 -7.73
N LYS A 56 12.18 18.63 -7.49
CA LYS A 56 13.18 18.80 -8.54
C LYS A 56 13.61 17.42 -9.05
N ILE A 57 13.62 17.23 -10.37
CA ILE A 57 14.05 15.98 -11.04
C ILE A 57 15.10 16.33 -12.09
N ALA A 58 16.30 15.79 -11.95
CA ALA A 58 17.38 15.92 -12.93
C ALA A 58 17.28 14.78 -13.95
N CYS A 59 16.85 15.12 -15.16
CA CYS A 59 16.78 14.22 -16.31
C CYS A 59 18.06 14.35 -17.16
N ALA A 60 18.31 13.38 -18.04
CA ALA A 60 19.50 13.43 -18.92
C ALA A 60 19.59 14.68 -19.81
N ASP A 61 18.44 15.26 -20.19
CA ASP A 61 18.34 16.38 -21.13
C ASP A 61 17.63 17.62 -20.54
N GLY A 62 17.67 17.75 -19.20
CA GLY A 62 17.20 18.94 -18.49
C GLY A 62 16.75 18.67 -17.07
N THR A 63 16.01 19.61 -16.48
CA THR A 63 15.46 19.49 -15.14
C THR A 63 13.97 19.80 -15.15
N LEU A 64 13.20 19.02 -14.39
CA LEU A 64 11.78 19.28 -14.11
C LEU A 64 11.66 19.84 -12.69
N GLY A 65 10.76 20.82 -12.52
CA GLY A 65 10.33 21.31 -11.20
C GLY A 65 11.42 21.90 -10.27
N PRO A 66 11.04 22.21 -9.01
CA PRO A 66 9.66 22.29 -8.55
C PRO A 66 8.95 23.46 -9.22
N SER A 67 7.67 23.31 -9.51
CA SER A 67 6.82 24.40 -10.00
C SER A 67 6.41 25.30 -8.84
N ALA A 68 6.15 26.58 -9.10
CA ALA A 68 5.35 27.39 -8.19
C ALA A 68 3.96 26.74 -7.99
N GLY A 69 3.27 27.03 -6.88
CA GLY A 69 1.87 26.69 -6.65
C GLY A 69 1.57 25.44 -5.80
N ASN A 70 2.57 24.60 -5.51
CA ASN A 70 2.51 23.53 -4.49
C ASN A 70 1.30 22.57 -4.57
N GLY A 71 0.76 22.34 -5.77
CA GLY A 71 -0.28 21.33 -6.03
C GLY A 71 0.15 20.34 -7.11
N VAL A 72 -0.71 19.45 -7.56
CA VAL A 72 -0.37 18.57 -8.70
C VAL A 72 -1.62 18.03 -9.38
N SER A 73 -1.56 17.67 -10.66
CA SER A 73 -2.61 16.93 -11.38
C SER A 73 -2.24 15.45 -11.51
N CYS A 74 -3.15 14.64 -12.07
CA CYS A 74 -3.00 13.19 -12.17
C CYS A 74 -1.76 12.72 -12.96
N SER A 75 -1.57 13.16 -14.20
CA SER A 75 -0.43 12.73 -15.02
C SER A 75 0.93 13.23 -14.51
N PRO A 76 1.09 14.48 -14.02
CA PRO A 76 2.36 14.86 -13.42
C PRO A 76 2.64 14.15 -12.10
N PHE A 77 1.63 13.88 -11.27
CA PHE A 77 1.79 13.06 -10.05
C PHE A 77 2.33 11.67 -10.39
N THR A 78 1.67 10.96 -11.32
CA THR A 78 2.08 9.60 -11.68
C THR A 78 3.49 9.55 -12.24
N GLY A 79 3.82 10.44 -13.19
CA GLY A 79 5.17 10.52 -13.76
C GLY A 79 6.25 10.86 -12.73
N THR A 80 6.00 11.83 -11.84
CA THR A 80 6.97 12.23 -10.81
C THR A 80 7.17 11.17 -9.75
N ALA A 81 6.12 10.50 -9.31
CA ALA A 81 6.22 9.38 -8.37
C ALA A 81 7.11 8.27 -8.91
N LEU A 82 6.95 7.90 -10.19
CA LEU A 82 7.79 6.88 -10.82
C LEU A 82 9.24 7.34 -10.94
N MET A 83 9.49 8.57 -11.38
CA MET A 83 10.84 9.10 -11.48
C MET A 83 11.55 9.18 -10.11
N MET A 84 10.81 9.46 -9.04
CA MET A 84 11.33 9.37 -7.68
C MET A 84 11.64 7.93 -7.28
N ALA A 85 10.78 6.97 -7.62
CA ALA A 85 11.01 5.55 -7.33
C ALA A 85 12.20 4.95 -8.11
N LEU A 86 12.52 5.50 -9.29
CA LEU A 86 13.70 5.16 -10.08
C LEU A 86 14.98 5.88 -9.63
N SER A 87 14.88 6.74 -8.61
CA SER A 87 16.02 7.50 -8.10
C SER A 87 16.60 6.87 -6.84
N ASP A 88 17.87 7.18 -6.60
CA ASP A 88 18.52 6.99 -5.31
C ASP A 88 18.66 8.34 -4.61
N GLY A 89 18.38 8.38 -3.30
CA GLY A 89 18.49 9.60 -2.50
C GLY A 89 17.35 10.61 -2.68
N GLY A 90 17.65 11.88 -2.37
CA GLY A 90 16.67 12.98 -2.35
C GLY A 90 16.78 13.94 -3.54
N PRO A 91 16.03 15.06 -3.53
CA PRO A 91 16.06 16.03 -4.61
C PRO A 91 17.44 16.71 -4.79
N PRO A 92 17.90 16.95 -6.05
CA PRO A 92 17.21 16.60 -7.29
C PRO A 92 17.22 15.08 -7.52
N TYR A 93 16.03 14.51 -7.68
CA TYR A 93 15.87 13.09 -7.95
C TYR A 93 16.43 12.79 -9.33
N GLN A 94 17.23 11.73 -9.45
CA GLN A 94 17.88 11.30 -10.68
C GLN A 94 17.35 9.92 -11.08
N PRO A 95 16.28 9.86 -11.90
CA PRO A 95 15.69 8.58 -12.32
C PRO A 95 16.69 7.83 -13.20
N LYS A 96 17.19 6.70 -12.71
CA LYS A 96 18.15 5.86 -13.44
C LYS A 96 17.45 4.64 -14.03
N LEU A 97 17.86 4.30 -15.24
CA LEU A 97 17.55 3.02 -15.87
C LEU A 97 18.52 1.95 -15.39
N SER A 98 18.22 0.68 -15.68
CA SER A 98 19.03 -0.47 -15.25
C SER A 98 20.44 -0.49 -15.84
N ASP A 99 20.67 0.19 -16.97
CA ASP A 99 22.01 0.39 -17.56
C ASP A 99 22.78 1.56 -16.94
N GLY A 100 22.22 2.21 -15.92
CA GLY A 100 22.80 3.36 -15.22
C GLY A 100 22.54 4.71 -15.92
N SER A 101 21.95 4.73 -17.11
CA SER A 101 21.60 5.98 -17.80
C SER A 101 20.48 6.71 -17.08
N VAL A 102 20.48 8.04 -17.14
CA VAL A 102 19.43 8.87 -16.54
C VAL A 102 18.27 9.02 -17.53
N LEU A 103 17.04 8.91 -17.04
CA LEU A 103 15.82 9.04 -17.85
C LEU A 103 15.73 10.43 -18.49
N THR A 104 15.30 10.50 -19.75
CA THR A 104 15.04 11.76 -20.45
C THR A 104 13.71 12.39 -20.02
N LYS A 105 13.64 13.72 -20.05
CA LYS A 105 12.40 14.48 -19.82
C LYS A 105 11.30 14.16 -20.84
N LEU A 106 11.63 13.54 -21.99
CA LEU A 106 10.65 13.06 -22.95
C LEU A 106 9.69 12.03 -22.34
N PHE A 107 10.13 11.27 -21.33
CA PHE A 107 9.23 10.40 -20.56
C PHE A 107 8.07 11.21 -19.98
N ASN A 108 8.39 12.30 -19.29
CA ASN A 108 7.37 13.19 -18.74
C ASN A 108 6.51 13.85 -19.84
N SER A 109 7.08 14.22 -20.99
CA SER A 109 6.28 14.71 -22.12
C SER A 109 5.27 13.66 -22.60
N CYS A 110 5.67 12.38 -22.68
CA CYS A 110 4.77 11.28 -23.04
C CYS A 110 3.67 11.09 -22.01
N VAL A 111 4.01 11.01 -20.72
CA VAL A 111 3.06 10.82 -19.62
C VAL A 111 1.96 11.88 -19.63
N ASN A 112 2.31 13.13 -19.93
CA ASN A 112 1.38 14.26 -19.95
C ASN A 112 0.69 14.46 -21.32
N GLY A 113 0.91 13.59 -22.31
CA GLY A 113 0.32 13.72 -23.63
C GLY A 113 0.86 14.88 -24.47
N ASN A 114 2.01 15.44 -24.07
CA ASN A 114 2.60 16.63 -24.65
C ASN A 114 3.73 16.33 -25.64
N LEU A 115 4.07 15.04 -25.87
CA LEU A 115 5.10 14.69 -26.85
C LEU A 115 4.64 15.12 -28.25
N SER A 116 5.56 15.69 -29.02
CA SER A 116 5.37 16.05 -30.42
C SER A 116 6.60 15.66 -31.24
N ALA A 117 6.46 15.53 -32.55
CA ALA A 117 7.56 15.13 -33.44
C ALA A 117 8.71 16.14 -33.50
N SER A 118 8.48 17.39 -33.05
CA SER A 118 9.50 18.45 -33.01
C SER A 118 10.37 18.42 -31.76
N HIS A 119 10.02 17.64 -30.73
CA HIS A 119 10.85 17.54 -29.54
C HIS A 119 12.21 16.91 -29.86
N LYS A 120 13.29 17.53 -29.38
CA LYS A 120 14.65 17.00 -29.50
C LYS A 120 14.71 15.62 -28.83
N GLY A 121 15.31 14.64 -29.50
CA GLY A 121 15.46 13.27 -29.01
C GLY A 121 14.34 12.30 -29.44
N VAL A 122 13.19 12.78 -29.95
CA VAL A 122 12.08 11.89 -30.36
C VAL A 122 12.51 10.90 -31.43
N LYS A 123 13.13 11.37 -32.52
CA LYS A 123 13.64 10.49 -33.58
C LYS A 123 14.79 9.59 -33.08
N GLN A 124 15.65 10.12 -32.22
CA GLN A 124 16.81 9.39 -31.67
C GLN A 124 16.37 8.19 -30.83
N HIS A 125 15.35 8.37 -30.00
CA HIS A 125 14.83 7.31 -29.13
C HIS A 125 13.74 6.45 -29.80
N GLY A 126 13.36 6.73 -31.06
CA GLY A 126 12.30 6.00 -31.76
C GLY A 126 10.88 6.27 -31.24
N LEU A 127 10.68 7.37 -30.51
CA LEU A 127 9.39 7.73 -29.95
C LEU A 127 8.41 8.19 -31.04
N ASN A 128 7.14 7.88 -30.86
CA ASN A 128 6.04 8.28 -31.73
C ASN A 128 4.92 8.92 -30.91
N PRO A 129 4.65 10.23 -31.05
CA PRO A 129 3.60 10.94 -30.33
C PRO A 129 2.19 10.33 -30.40
N LYS A 130 1.83 9.65 -31.49
CA LYS A 130 0.51 9.00 -31.61
C LYS A 130 0.44 7.70 -30.80
N ARG A 131 1.58 7.02 -30.67
CA ARG A 131 1.68 5.72 -30.02
C ARG A 131 2.00 5.84 -28.53
N ASP A 132 2.95 6.72 -28.17
CA ASP A 132 3.62 6.72 -26.87
C ASP A 132 3.09 7.78 -25.89
N ASN A 133 2.27 8.73 -26.36
CA ASN A 133 1.61 9.66 -25.47
C ASN A 133 0.56 8.94 -24.61
N GLY A 134 0.57 9.22 -23.31
CA GLY A 134 -0.29 8.62 -22.30
C GLY A 134 0.53 7.92 -21.22
N TRP A 135 0.04 7.96 -19.99
CA TRP A 135 0.71 7.40 -18.80
C TRP A 135 1.17 5.95 -18.99
N VAL A 136 0.25 5.05 -19.33
CA VAL A 136 0.54 3.62 -19.49
C VAL A 136 1.47 3.36 -20.69
N ARG A 137 1.20 4.02 -21.81
CA ARG A 137 1.99 3.91 -23.04
C ARG A 137 3.43 4.39 -22.85
N ALA A 138 3.62 5.48 -22.09
CA ALA A 138 4.95 5.96 -21.73
C ALA A 138 5.72 4.93 -20.90
N CYS A 139 5.07 4.31 -19.90
CA CYS A 139 5.72 3.27 -19.09
C CYS A 139 6.20 2.08 -19.94
N ILE A 140 5.41 1.67 -20.94
CA ILE A 140 5.77 0.59 -21.86
C ILE A 140 6.87 1.03 -22.83
N ALA A 141 6.71 2.19 -23.48
CA ALA A 141 7.67 2.70 -24.47
C ALA A 141 9.08 2.85 -23.87
N PHE A 142 9.18 3.27 -22.60
CA PHE A 142 10.44 3.42 -21.88
C PHE A 142 10.93 2.13 -21.21
N ASN A 143 10.32 0.99 -21.51
CA ASN A 143 10.69 -0.33 -20.99
C ASN A 143 10.71 -0.40 -19.45
N LEU A 144 9.77 0.29 -18.82
CA LEU A 144 9.56 0.30 -17.38
C LEU A 144 8.44 -0.67 -16.97
N ALA A 145 7.55 -0.99 -17.89
CA ALA A 145 6.38 -1.83 -17.66
C ALA A 145 6.01 -2.66 -18.90
N GLU A 146 5.19 -3.69 -18.69
CA GLU A 146 4.55 -4.49 -19.73
C GLU A 146 3.02 -4.31 -19.69
N ALA A 147 2.37 -4.30 -20.85
CA ALA A 147 0.91 -4.22 -20.91
C ALA A 147 0.28 -5.51 -20.34
N ILE A 148 -0.75 -5.36 -19.51
CA ILE A 148 -1.50 -6.50 -18.95
C ILE A 148 -3.00 -6.34 -19.19
N HIS A 149 -3.72 -7.45 -19.13
CA HIS A 149 -5.18 -7.39 -19.15
C HIS A 149 -5.70 -6.76 -17.84
N PRO A 150 -6.71 -5.87 -17.86
CA PRO A 150 -7.21 -5.23 -16.64
C PRO A 150 -7.72 -6.21 -15.58
N GLY A 151 -8.26 -7.36 -16.01
CA GLY A 151 -8.62 -8.48 -15.13
C GLY A 151 -7.45 -9.09 -14.34
N GLU A 152 -6.20 -8.72 -14.64
CA GLU A 152 -4.99 -9.17 -13.95
C GLU A 152 -4.35 -8.06 -13.10
N MET A 153 -4.94 -6.86 -13.10
CA MET A 153 -4.47 -5.67 -12.38
C MET A 153 -4.24 -5.98 -10.90
N ARG A 154 -3.22 -5.35 -10.32
CA ARG A 154 -2.88 -5.40 -8.90
C ARG A 154 -2.31 -4.06 -8.45
N ARG A 155 -2.22 -3.89 -7.14
CA ARG A 155 -1.63 -2.71 -6.51
C ARG A 155 -0.27 -2.38 -7.12
N GLY A 156 -0.06 -1.09 -7.39
CA GLY A 156 1.16 -0.59 -8.02
C GLY A 156 1.12 -0.52 -9.54
N ASP A 157 0.22 -1.26 -10.21
CA ASP A 157 0.12 -1.23 -11.67
C ASP A 157 -0.26 0.19 -12.16
N ALA A 158 0.32 0.59 -13.29
CA ALA A 158 -0.01 1.83 -13.97
C ALA A 158 -1.36 1.69 -14.68
N VAL A 159 -2.28 2.62 -14.45
CA VAL A 159 -3.62 2.58 -15.04
C VAL A 159 -3.97 3.91 -15.70
N GLY A 160 -4.37 3.85 -16.96
CA GLY A 160 -4.90 4.96 -17.73
C GLY A 160 -6.40 4.77 -17.91
N ILE A 161 -7.20 5.72 -17.43
CA ILE A 161 -8.66 5.69 -17.56
C ILE A 161 -9.07 6.76 -18.56
N ASP A 162 -9.92 6.40 -19.50
CA ASP A 162 -10.59 7.32 -20.43
C ASP A 162 -12.07 7.35 -20.06
N TRP A 163 -12.53 8.47 -19.51
CA TRP A 163 -13.92 8.61 -19.12
C TRP A 163 -14.78 8.99 -20.35
N ASP A 164 -16.09 8.88 -20.22
CA ASP A 164 -17.07 9.39 -21.18
C ASP A 164 -18.09 10.19 -20.38
N PRO A 165 -18.26 11.51 -20.61
CA PRO A 165 -17.68 12.33 -21.69
C PRO A 165 -16.31 12.95 -21.36
N GLU A 166 -15.83 12.79 -20.13
CA GLU A 166 -14.66 13.49 -19.61
C GLU A 166 -13.33 12.82 -20.02
N GLY A 167 -12.26 13.59 -20.13
CA GLY A 167 -10.98 13.12 -20.69
C GLY A 167 -10.17 12.13 -19.83
N GLY A 168 -8.93 11.89 -20.25
CA GLY A 168 -8.04 10.90 -19.65
C GLY A 168 -7.63 11.18 -18.20
N HIS A 169 -7.41 10.12 -17.42
CA HIS A 169 -6.98 10.16 -16.03
C HIS A 169 -5.86 9.13 -15.80
N ALA A 170 -4.73 9.58 -15.26
CA ALA A 170 -3.57 8.74 -14.96
C ALA A 170 -3.55 8.38 -13.48
N VAL A 171 -3.53 7.09 -13.15
CA VAL A 171 -3.57 6.60 -11.77
C VAL A 171 -2.62 5.42 -11.58
N TYR A 172 -2.33 5.10 -10.32
CA TYR A 172 -1.85 3.78 -9.94
C TYR A 172 -3.01 2.97 -9.36
N CYS A 173 -3.01 1.66 -9.58
CA CYS A 173 -3.89 0.76 -8.85
C CYS A 173 -3.51 0.77 -7.37
N TRP A 174 -4.48 1.01 -6.50
CA TRP A 174 -4.32 0.91 -5.05
C TRP A 174 -4.77 -0.47 -4.54
N ASP A 175 -5.95 -0.92 -4.96
CA ASP A 175 -6.54 -2.19 -4.56
C ASP A 175 -7.50 -2.71 -5.64
N VAL A 176 -7.86 -4.00 -5.61
CA VAL A 176 -8.72 -4.68 -6.57
C VAL A 176 -9.78 -5.54 -5.88
N HIS A 177 -10.99 -5.50 -6.44
CA HIS A 177 -12.01 -6.50 -6.23
C HIS A 177 -11.86 -7.56 -7.32
N THR A 178 -12.10 -8.83 -6.98
CA THR A 178 -12.11 -9.91 -7.96
C THR A 178 -13.43 -10.65 -7.96
N ASP A 179 -13.88 -11.04 -9.15
CA ASP A 179 -14.99 -11.95 -9.31
C ASP A 179 -14.66 -13.37 -8.81
N ARG A 180 -15.62 -14.28 -8.95
CA ARG A 180 -15.49 -15.68 -8.51
C ARG A 180 -14.40 -16.46 -9.25
N ASP A 181 -13.99 -15.99 -10.42
CA ASP A 181 -12.93 -16.58 -11.22
C ASP A 181 -11.56 -15.93 -10.92
N GLY A 182 -11.49 -15.05 -9.91
CA GLY A 182 -10.27 -14.36 -9.48
C GLY A 182 -9.81 -13.26 -10.45
N LYS A 183 -10.68 -12.84 -11.37
CA LYS A 183 -10.42 -11.74 -12.33
C LYS A 183 -10.90 -10.43 -11.73
N VAL A 184 -10.11 -9.38 -11.93
CA VAL A 184 -10.48 -8.05 -11.46
C VAL A 184 -11.71 -7.55 -12.20
N ASP A 185 -12.71 -7.12 -11.45
CA ASP A 185 -13.98 -6.56 -11.94
C ASP A 185 -14.26 -5.15 -11.41
N ALA A 186 -13.56 -4.73 -10.34
CA ALA A 186 -13.46 -3.35 -9.89
C ALA A 186 -12.10 -3.07 -9.24
N PHE A 187 -11.69 -1.80 -9.19
CA PHE A 187 -10.45 -1.40 -8.54
C PHE A 187 -10.60 -0.06 -7.82
N LEU A 188 -9.76 0.12 -6.80
CA LEU A 188 -9.53 1.37 -6.11
C LEU A 188 -8.18 1.92 -6.58
N TYR A 189 -8.05 3.23 -6.67
CA TYR A 189 -6.89 3.87 -7.28
C TYR A 189 -6.31 4.98 -6.41
N ILE A 190 -5.04 5.28 -6.62
CA ILE A 190 -4.35 6.45 -6.07
C ILE A 190 -3.91 7.37 -7.20
N SER A 191 -4.22 8.66 -7.07
CA SER A 191 -3.81 9.71 -8.01
C SER A 191 -3.90 11.08 -7.35
N SER A 192 -3.58 12.14 -8.09
CA SER A 192 -4.07 13.46 -7.71
C SER A 192 -5.53 13.62 -8.11
N ASN A 193 -6.40 13.58 -7.11
CA ASN A 193 -7.85 13.58 -7.26
C ASN A 193 -8.44 14.97 -7.10
N GLY A 194 -9.20 15.38 -8.10
CA GLY A 194 -9.96 16.62 -8.10
C GLY A 194 -10.71 16.82 -9.41
N LYS A 195 -11.27 18.01 -9.58
CA LYS A 195 -11.99 18.42 -10.79
C LYS A 195 -11.26 19.57 -11.45
N ILE A 196 -11.24 19.56 -12.77
CA ILE A 196 -10.90 20.74 -13.56
C ILE A 196 -12.00 21.78 -13.32
N ASN A 197 -11.61 23.03 -13.08
CA ASN A 197 -12.54 24.15 -12.92
C ASN A 197 -12.00 25.35 -13.70
N THR A 198 -12.89 26.15 -14.30
CA THR A 198 -12.59 27.35 -15.09
C THR A 198 -12.38 28.62 -14.25
N ASP A 199 -12.50 28.51 -12.92
CA ASP A 199 -12.18 29.58 -11.95
C ASP A 199 -10.64 29.86 -11.94
N PRO A 200 -10.10 30.99 -11.43
CA PRO A 200 -8.73 31.44 -11.73
C PRO A 200 -7.62 30.52 -11.19
N LEU A 201 -7.97 29.45 -10.48
CA LEU A 201 -7.09 28.47 -9.88
C LEU A 201 -6.92 27.17 -10.69
N GLY A 202 -7.71 26.96 -11.76
CA GLY A 202 -7.56 25.87 -12.74
C GLY A 202 -7.96 24.45 -12.28
N GLY A 203 -8.26 24.23 -11.01
CA GLY A 203 -8.67 22.93 -10.46
C GLY A 203 -9.02 22.98 -8.98
N ALA A 204 -9.78 22.00 -8.49
CA ALA A 204 -10.18 21.89 -7.09
C ALA A 204 -10.27 20.42 -6.62
N GLY A 205 -9.78 20.13 -5.40
CA GLY A 205 -9.81 18.79 -4.83
C GLY A 205 -8.66 18.59 -3.85
N PHE A 206 -8.69 17.48 -3.11
CA PHE A 206 -7.68 17.18 -2.12
C PHE A 206 -6.30 16.92 -2.74
N GLY A 207 -6.21 16.60 -4.03
CA GLY A 207 -4.96 16.29 -4.71
C GLY A 207 -4.55 14.84 -4.49
N VAL A 208 -3.27 14.55 -4.28
CA VAL A 208 -2.73 13.19 -4.10
C VAL A 208 -3.50 12.38 -3.04
N SER A 209 -4.28 11.38 -3.41
CA SER A 209 -5.10 10.62 -2.45
C SER A 209 -5.56 9.30 -3.04
N ILE A 210 -5.98 8.38 -2.18
CA ILE A 210 -6.76 7.22 -2.63
C ILE A 210 -8.15 7.74 -3.00
N GLY A 211 -8.69 7.32 -4.14
CA GLY A 211 -9.98 7.78 -4.66
C GLY A 211 -11.09 7.63 -3.62
N GLY A 212 -11.79 8.71 -3.29
CA GLY A 212 -12.87 8.70 -2.30
C GLY A 212 -12.42 8.69 -0.82
N CYS A 213 -11.14 8.45 -0.54
CA CYS A 213 -10.58 8.38 0.81
C CYS A 213 -9.88 9.69 1.18
N THR A 214 -10.62 10.61 1.80
CA THR A 214 -10.09 11.92 2.24
C THR A 214 -10.16 12.09 3.75
N GLN A 215 -10.44 11.03 4.51
CA GLN A 215 -10.59 11.04 5.96
C GLN A 215 -9.31 11.46 6.70
N HIS A 216 -8.15 11.21 6.08
CA HIS A 216 -6.84 11.59 6.59
C HIS A 216 -6.35 12.94 6.06
N LEU A 217 -7.21 13.71 5.40
CA LEU A 217 -6.87 15.00 4.80
C LEU A 217 -7.84 16.08 5.29
N LYS A 218 -7.31 17.22 5.71
CA LYS A 218 -8.11 18.35 6.17
C LYS A 218 -7.88 19.56 5.28
N LYS A 219 -8.96 20.14 4.75
CA LYS A 219 -8.89 21.49 4.18
C LYS A 219 -8.76 22.48 5.34
N VAL A 220 -7.72 23.30 5.32
CA VAL A 220 -7.49 24.39 6.27
C VAL A 220 -7.81 25.74 5.63
N LYS A 221 -7.55 26.86 6.34
CA LYS A 221 -7.77 28.20 5.79
C LYS A 221 -6.96 28.37 4.51
N ASP A 222 -7.60 28.97 3.51
CA ASP A 222 -6.95 29.32 2.26
C ASP A 222 -5.75 30.26 2.54
N ASP A 223 -4.72 30.16 1.72
CA ASP A 223 -3.51 30.97 1.82
C ASP A 223 -3.87 32.44 1.64
N ALA A 224 -3.65 33.26 2.67
CA ALA A 224 -4.08 34.65 2.70
C ALA A 224 -3.43 35.54 1.61
N LYS A 225 -2.28 35.14 1.06
CA LYS A 225 -1.58 35.90 0.01
C LYS A 225 -2.05 35.52 -1.39
N THR A 226 -2.40 34.26 -1.60
CA THR A 226 -2.69 33.71 -2.93
C THR A 226 -4.16 33.34 -3.12
N GLY A 227 -4.96 33.34 -2.06
CA GLY A 227 -6.36 32.87 -2.06
C GLY A 227 -6.50 31.37 -2.31
N GLN A 228 -5.39 30.62 -2.28
CA GLN A 228 -5.35 29.21 -2.66
C GLN A 228 -5.81 28.29 -1.53
N PRO A 229 -6.61 27.24 -1.78
CA PRO A 229 -6.92 26.25 -0.78
C PRO A 229 -5.64 25.60 -0.23
N ARG A 230 -5.64 25.36 1.08
CA ARG A 230 -4.60 24.59 1.74
C ARG A 230 -5.12 23.31 2.34
N TYR A 231 -4.31 22.27 2.25
CA TYR A 231 -4.60 20.94 2.77
C TYR A 231 -3.49 20.50 3.72
N GLU A 232 -3.90 19.84 4.82
CA GLU A 232 -3.03 19.25 5.82
C GLU A 232 -3.24 17.73 5.85
N VAL A 233 -2.15 16.99 6.00
CA VAL A 233 -2.16 15.55 6.20
C VAL A 233 -2.35 15.26 7.67
N LEU A 234 -3.45 14.60 8.03
CA LEU A 234 -3.83 14.27 9.41
C LEU A 234 -3.16 12.99 9.92
N LYS A 235 -2.71 12.12 9.00
CA LYS A 235 -2.07 10.84 9.32
C LYS A 235 -0.83 10.63 8.44
N THR A 236 0.29 10.23 9.05
CA THR A 236 1.51 9.84 8.34
C THR A 236 2.05 8.53 8.93
N PRO A 237 2.31 7.50 8.11
CA PRO A 237 2.01 7.41 6.66
C PRO A 237 0.50 7.44 6.37
N CYS A 238 0.12 8.04 5.24
CA CYS A 238 -1.26 8.21 4.79
C CYS A 238 -1.77 7.05 3.92
N PHE A 239 -0.87 6.39 3.20
CA PHE A 239 -1.06 5.29 2.27
C PHE A 239 -0.67 3.98 2.95
N GLU A 240 -1.42 3.68 3.99
CA GLU A 240 -1.38 2.37 4.64
C GLU A 240 -2.63 1.58 4.35
N ASP A 241 -2.47 0.32 4.64
CA ASP A 241 -3.47 -0.68 4.48
C ASP A 241 -4.50 -0.63 5.60
N GLU A 242 -5.68 -0.14 5.27
CA GLU A 242 -6.76 0.06 6.21
C GLU A 242 -8.07 -0.42 5.64
N GLU A 243 -8.84 -1.14 6.45
CA GLU A 243 -10.21 -1.54 6.10
C GLU A 243 -11.07 -0.33 5.74
N ASP A 244 -10.80 0.82 6.34
CA ASP A 244 -11.53 2.04 6.08
C ASP A 244 -11.31 2.61 4.67
N ASN A 245 -10.12 2.41 4.09
CA ASN A 245 -9.85 2.77 2.69
C ASN A 245 -10.70 1.93 1.74
N VAL A 246 -10.92 0.66 2.05
CA VAL A 246 -11.80 -0.25 1.30
C VAL A 246 -13.25 0.21 1.38
N ARG A 247 -13.72 0.51 2.60
CA ARG A 247 -15.11 0.90 2.87
C ARG A 247 -15.48 2.27 2.29
N ARG A 248 -14.55 3.22 2.31
CA ARG A 248 -14.78 4.61 1.84
C ARG A 248 -14.34 4.83 0.40
N GLY A 249 -13.57 3.91 -0.16
CA GLY A 249 -13.00 3.99 -1.49
C GLY A 249 -14.05 4.24 -2.57
N ALA A 250 -13.69 5.09 -3.53
CA ALA A 250 -14.42 5.25 -4.77
C ALA A 250 -14.00 4.13 -5.73
N TRP A 251 -14.57 2.94 -5.52
CA TRP A 251 -14.34 1.78 -6.39
C TRP A 251 -14.90 2.04 -7.79
N VAL A 252 -14.08 1.77 -8.80
CA VAL A 252 -14.41 2.00 -10.21
C VAL A 252 -14.39 0.69 -10.98
N THR A 253 -15.25 0.60 -11.99
CA THR A 253 -15.39 -0.57 -12.85
C THR A 253 -15.63 -0.14 -14.29
N TRP A 254 -15.17 -0.96 -15.24
CA TRP A 254 -15.43 -0.83 -16.67
C TRP A 254 -16.59 -1.72 -17.15
N LEU A 255 -17.21 -2.47 -16.23
CA LEU A 255 -18.34 -3.34 -16.53
C LEU A 255 -19.60 -2.53 -16.87
N SER A 256 -20.53 -3.15 -17.59
CA SER A 256 -21.83 -2.52 -17.85
C SER A 256 -22.60 -2.31 -16.55
N GLU A 257 -23.59 -1.41 -16.55
CA GLU A 257 -24.40 -1.15 -15.35
C GLU A 257 -25.08 -2.43 -14.81
N ALA A 258 -25.51 -3.33 -15.70
CA ALA A 258 -26.14 -4.59 -15.31
C ALA A 258 -25.15 -5.58 -14.69
N GLU A 259 -23.88 -5.55 -15.08
CA GLU A 259 -22.80 -6.37 -14.54
C GLU A 259 -22.25 -5.77 -13.24
N ALA A 260 -22.09 -4.44 -13.19
CA ALA A 260 -21.66 -3.72 -12.00
C ALA A 260 -22.61 -3.94 -10.81
N LYS A 261 -23.92 -4.07 -11.07
CA LYS A 261 -24.93 -4.44 -10.05
C LYS A 261 -24.76 -5.87 -9.51
N LYS A 262 -24.04 -6.73 -10.22
CA LYS A 262 -23.77 -8.13 -9.86
C LYS A 262 -22.40 -8.34 -9.25
N ILE A 263 -21.56 -7.30 -9.17
CA ILE A 263 -20.30 -7.37 -8.44
C ILE A 263 -20.67 -7.78 -7.01
N ASP A 264 -20.35 -9.02 -6.70
CA ASP A 264 -20.67 -9.68 -5.44
C ASP A 264 -19.74 -9.06 -4.40
N LEU A 265 -20.20 -7.98 -3.75
CA LEU A 265 -19.46 -7.34 -2.68
C LEU A 265 -19.52 -8.30 -1.49
N GLN A 266 -18.65 -9.33 -1.48
CA GLN A 266 -18.71 -10.58 -0.69
C GLN A 266 -18.91 -10.42 0.84
N ASP A 267 -19.00 -9.18 1.34
CA ASP A 267 -19.06 -8.77 2.74
C ASP A 267 -19.62 -7.34 2.94
N GLY A 268 -20.01 -6.62 1.88
CA GLY A 268 -20.39 -5.20 1.95
C GLY A 268 -19.26 -4.21 2.28
N ARG A 269 -17.99 -4.65 2.28
CA ARG A 269 -16.78 -3.81 2.52
C ARG A 269 -16.39 -3.01 1.28
N CYS A 270 -16.54 -3.55 0.08
CA CYS A 270 -16.41 -2.80 -1.16
C CYS A 270 -17.76 -2.16 -1.51
N ARG A 271 -17.78 -0.93 -2.04
CA ARG A 271 -19.00 -0.28 -2.53
C ARG A 271 -18.74 0.38 -3.87
N VAL A 272 -19.23 -0.24 -4.93
CA VAL A 272 -19.35 0.41 -6.25
C VAL A 272 -20.65 1.23 -6.26
N PRO A 273 -20.61 2.58 -6.35
CA PRO A 273 -21.82 3.37 -6.28
C PRO A 273 -22.80 3.05 -7.44
N PRO A 274 -24.09 2.74 -7.17
CA PRO A 274 -25.05 2.29 -8.19
C PRO A 274 -25.43 3.35 -9.23
N LYS A 275 -25.18 4.63 -8.91
CA LYS A 275 -24.87 5.68 -9.87
C LYS A 275 -23.46 6.09 -9.52
N GLN A 276 -22.49 5.99 -10.44
CA GLN A 276 -21.26 6.75 -10.29
C GLN A 276 -21.68 8.15 -9.81
N LYS A 277 -21.19 8.58 -8.64
CA LYS A 277 -21.63 9.82 -7.99
C LYS A 277 -21.37 11.06 -8.88
N TYR A 278 -20.74 10.82 -10.04
CA TYR A 278 -20.72 11.60 -11.27
C TYR A 278 -21.71 10.98 -12.28
N PRO A 279 -22.98 11.45 -12.33
CA PRO A 279 -24.04 10.89 -13.20
C PRO A 279 -23.76 10.99 -14.71
N SER A 280 -22.56 11.42 -15.12
CA SER A 280 -22.11 11.56 -16.49
C SER A 280 -20.93 10.66 -16.88
N ALA A 281 -20.11 10.10 -15.96
CA ALA A 281 -18.79 9.55 -16.32
C ALA A 281 -18.72 8.00 -16.31
N ARG A 282 -18.85 7.35 -17.46
CA ARG A 282 -18.55 5.90 -17.63
C ARG A 282 -17.09 5.69 -18.03
N ILE A 283 -16.47 4.57 -17.66
CA ILE A 283 -15.17 4.21 -18.24
C ILE A 283 -15.41 3.78 -19.68
N LYS A 284 -14.95 4.60 -20.64
CA LYS A 284 -14.99 4.29 -22.07
C LYS A 284 -13.91 3.29 -22.45
N ALA A 285 -12.74 3.48 -21.87
CA ALA A 285 -11.55 2.69 -22.14
C ALA A 285 -10.64 2.70 -20.91
N ILE A 286 -9.95 1.58 -20.71
CA ILE A 286 -8.93 1.44 -19.68
C ILE A 286 -7.69 0.80 -20.29
N GLU A 287 -6.53 1.31 -19.85
CA GLU A 287 -5.21 0.80 -20.16
C GLU A 287 -4.52 0.42 -18.84
N VAL A 288 -3.84 -0.72 -18.79
CA VAL A 288 -3.11 -1.21 -17.61
C VAL A 288 -1.73 -1.73 -18.04
N ALA A 289 -0.70 -1.37 -17.28
CA ALA A 289 0.63 -1.95 -17.39
C ALA A 289 1.20 -2.29 -16.01
N ARG A 290 1.91 -3.40 -15.95
CA ARG A 290 2.66 -3.86 -14.77
C ARG A 290 4.11 -3.46 -14.91
N PHE A 291 4.63 -2.75 -13.91
CA PHE A 291 6.04 -2.41 -13.91
C PHE A 291 6.91 -3.66 -13.76
N HIS A 292 8.08 -3.65 -14.41
CA HIS A 292 9.06 -4.72 -14.22
C HIS A 292 9.50 -4.78 -12.75
N GLY A 293 9.77 -5.98 -12.24
CA GLY A 293 10.14 -6.17 -10.82
C GLY A 293 8.95 -6.16 -9.85
N MET A 294 7.75 -5.76 -10.29
CA MET A 294 6.52 -5.99 -9.53
C MET A 294 6.01 -7.40 -9.79
N ASN A 295 6.34 -8.34 -8.91
CA ASN A 295 5.63 -9.62 -8.86
C ASN A 295 4.17 -9.37 -8.53
N ARG A 296 3.23 -10.09 -9.14
CA ARG A 296 1.78 -9.98 -8.89
C ARG A 296 1.52 -10.00 -7.37
N PRO A 297 1.35 -8.83 -6.71
CA PRO A 297 1.10 -8.85 -5.27
C PRO A 297 -0.27 -9.48 -5.06
N GLU A 298 -0.41 -10.26 -3.99
CA GLU A 298 -1.72 -10.79 -3.61
C GLU A 298 -2.73 -9.63 -3.49
N PRO A 299 -4.00 -9.80 -3.89
CA PRO A 299 -5.02 -8.77 -3.72
C PRO A 299 -5.02 -8.26 -2.28
N TYR A 300 -4.82 -6.96 -2.11
CA TYR A 300 -4.61 -6.38 -0.79
C TYR A 300 -5.82 -5.53 -0.40
N ALA A 301 -6.66 -6.05 0.50
CA ALA A 301 -7.80 -5.37 1.13
C ALA A 301 -9.22 -5.56 0.53
N MET A 302 -9.49 -6.73 -0.06
CA MET A 302 -10.76 -7.44 0.25
C MET A 302 -10.65 -8.29 1.53
N GLY A 303 -9.76 -7.88 2.45
CA GLY A 303 -9.59 -8.49 3.76
C GLY A 303 -8.86 -9.84 3.80
N ALA A 304 -8.00 -10.16 2.82
CA ALA A 304 -6.99 -11.19 3.03
C ALA A 304 -5.96 -10.65 4.04
N ALA A 305 -5.62 -11.45 5.07
CA ALA A 305 -4.67 -11.07 6.11
C ALA A 305 -3.40 -10.50 5.49
N ALA A 306 -3.00 -9.31 5.94
CA ALA A 306 -1.83 -8.59 5.48
C ALA A 306 -0.56 -9.45 5.60
N GLY A 307 -0.18 -10.13 4.52
CA GLY A 307 1.21 -10.52 4.33
C GLY A 307 2.03 -9.24 4.27
N LYS A 308 2.93 -9.04 5.24
CA LYS A 308 3.82 -7.86 5.30
C LYS A 308 4.51 -7.61 3.95
N PRO A 309 4.75 -6.35 3.54
CA PRO A 309 5.82 -6.04 2.59
C PRO A 309 7.18 -6.46 3.18
N PRO A 310 8.16 -6.83 2.35
CA PRO A 310 9.50 -7.18 2.83
C PRO A 310 10.15 -5.97 3.51
N VAL A 311 10.46 -6.10 4.81
CA VAL A 311 11.34 -5.17 5.51
C VAL A 311 12.77 -5.50 5.07
N HIS A 312 13.22 -4.89 3.98
CA HIS A 312 14.65 -4.74 3.71
C HIS A 312 14.96 -3.26 3.51
N ILE A 313 15.41 -2.61 4.59
CA ILE A 313 16.18 -1.38 4.51
C ILE A 313 17.64 -1.87 4.41
N PRO A 314 18.32 -1.79 3.26
CA PRO A 314 19.78 -1.81 3.29
C PRO A 314 20.20 -0.57 4.07
N GLU A 315 20.88 -0.82 5.18
CA GLU A 315 21.63 0.17 5.94
C GLU A 315 22.54 0.90 4.95
N VAL A 316 22.28 2.19 4.71
CA VAL A 316 23.20 3.02 3.94
C VAL A 316 24.41 3.21 4.86
N GLU A 317 25.49 2.49 4.57
CA GLU A 317 26.80 2.77 5.16
C GLU A 317 27.13 4.23 4.91
N THR A 318 27.14 5.02 5.98
CA THR A 318 27.63 6.39 5.98
C THR A 318 29.14 6.33 5.81
N THR A 319 29.63 6.49 4.58
CA THR A 319 31.02 6.88 4.36
C THR A 319 31.20 8.34 4.77
N GLU A 320 32.03 8.55 5.79
CA GLU A 320 32.44 9.85 6.30
C GLU A 320 33.02 10.73 5.18
N ILE A 321 32.50 11.95 5.04
CA ILE A 321 33.10 13.00 4.21
C ILE A 321 34.12 13.73 5.08
N PRO A 322 35.40 13.88 4.67
CA PRO A 322 36.40 14.55 5.48
C PRO A 322 36.13 16.06 5.58
N ALA A 323 36.38 16.58 6.78
CA ALA A 323 36.20 17.97 7.17
C ALA A 323 37.18 18.93 6.47
N GLY A 324 36.67 20.13 6.17
CA GLY A 324 37.40 21.33 5.76
C GLY A 324 36.40 22.25 5.05
N GLU A 325 36.11 23.49 5.44
CA GLU A 325 36.73 24.44 6.37
C GLU A 325 35.60 25.22 7.07
N GLU A 326 35.85 25.58 8.32
CA GLU A 326 34.97 26.38 9.17
C GLU A 326 34.80 27.81 8.63
N ALA A 327 33.56 28.30 8.61
CA ALA A 327 33.30 29.72 8.85
C ALA A 327 32.66 29.84 10.24
N THR A 328 33.41 30.46 11.15
CA THR A 328 33.17 30.57 12.60
C THR A 328 31.83 31.22 12.98
N PRO A 329 31.18 30.77 14.07
CA PRO A 329 29.95 31.34 14.59
C PRO A 329 30.23 32.49 15.58
N GLU A 330 29.66 33.66 15.33
CA GLU A 330 29.58 34.71 16.34
C GLU A 330 28.42 34.43 17.31
N LYS A 331 28.73 34.52 18.60
CA LYS A 331 27.92 34.07 19.74
C LYS A 331 26.64 34.90 19.91
N VAL A 332 25.51 34.19 20.04
CA VAL A 332 24.46 34.57 21.00
C VAL A 332 24.22 33.39 21.94
N LYS A 333 24.83 33.47 23.13
CA LYS A 333 24.50 32.59 24.26
C LYS A 333 23.16 33.02 24.84
N ALA A 334 22.08 32.30 24.50
CA ALA A 334 20.89 32.25 25.34
C ALA A 334 20.91 30.92 26.11
N LYS A 335 21.15 30.97 27.43
CA LYS A 335 20.86 29.83 28.31
C LYS A 335 19.35 29.58 28.22
N ALA A 336 18.95 28.48 27.58
CA ALA A 336 17.56 28.05 27.57
C ALA A 336 17.15 27.74 29.02
N LYS A 337 16.18 28.51 29.54
CA LYS A 337 15.51 28.20 30.81
C LYS A 337 14.83 26.82 30.68
N PRO A 338 14.69 26.06 31.79
CA PRO A 338 13.85 24.88 31.82
C PRO A 338 12.46 25.24 31.29
N VAL A 339 11.96 24.47 30.33
CA VAL A 339 10.63 24.66 29.77
C VAL A 339 9.63 24.26 30.86
N GLU A 340 9.04 25.25 31.52
CA GLU A 340 7.95 25.04 32.45
C GLU A 340 6.65 24.98 31.63
N GLN A 341 6.05 23.79 31.50
CA GLN A 341 4.81 23.59 30.76
C GLN A 341 3.59 23.91 31.65
N LYS A 342 2.71 24.79 31.16
CA LYS A 342 1.40 25.06 31.76
C LYS A 342 0.49 23.82 31.64
N LYS A 343 -0.27 23.54 32.71
CA LYS A 343 -1.34 22.54 32.75
C LYS A 343 -2.46 22.84 31.73
N GLU A 344 -2.91 21.77 31.08
CA GLU A 344 -4.19 21.56 30.34
C GLU A 344 -4.27 21.86 28.83
N GLU A 345 -4.23 20.78 28.03
CA GLU A 345 -5.34 20.31 27.16
C GLU A 345 -5.11 18.83 26.77
N PRO A 346 -6.11 17.94 26.88
CA PRO A 346 -5.95 16.52 26.55
C PRO A 346 -5.70 16.32 25.06
N THR A 347 -4.70 15.52 24.70
CA THR A 347 -4.39 15.23 23.28
C THR A 347 -4.37 13.73 22.99
N LEU A 348 -4.85 13.32 21.81
CA LEU A 348 -4.78 11.92 21.37
C LEU A 348 -3.34 11.39 21.36
N SER A 349 -2.37 12.27 21.02
CA SER A 349 -0.96 11.89 21.08
C SER A 349 -0.47 11.64 22.50
N GLN A 350 -1.03 12.30 23.50
CA GLN A 350 -0.71 12.08 24.91
C GLN A 350 -1.41 10.83 25.44
N LEU A 351 -2.67 10.61 25.06
CA LEU A 351 -3.40 9.37 25.37
C LEU A 351 -2.66 8.12 24.87
N MET A 352 -2.13 8.16 23.65
CA MET A 352 -1.32 7.05 23.08
C MET A 352 0.00 6.84 23.80
N VAL A 353 0.58 7.89 24.39
CA VAL A 353 1.80 7.78 25.21
C VAL A 353 1.45 7.09 26.53
N GLU A 354 0.40 7.54 27.21
CA GLU A 354 -0.08 6.96 28.47
C GLU A 354 -0.55 5.51 28.33
N GLN A 355 -1.29 5.17 27.27
CA GLN A 355 -1.72 3.78 27.02
C GLN A 355 -0.53 2.83 26.83
N ARG A 356 0.51 3.30 26.14
CA ARG A 356 1.74 2.52 25.95
C ARG A 356 2.52 2.41 27.24
N LEU A 357 2.67 3.50 28.00
CA LEU A 357 3.33 3.47 29.30
C LEU A 357 2.62 2.51 30.25
N LYS A 358 1.28 2.50 30.27
CA LYS A 358 0.49 1.58 31.12
C LYS A 358 0.78 0.14 30.79
N ALA A 359 0.76 -0.20 29.51
CA ALA A 359 1.06 -1.55 29.05
C ALA A 359 2.52 -1.95 29.32
N LEU A 360 3.48 -1.04 29.10
CA LEU A 360 4.89 -1.28 29.41
C LEU A 360 5.11 -1.49 30.92
N TYR A 361 4.36 -0.80 31.77
CA TYR A 361 4.38 -1.00 33.21
C TYR A 361 3.78 -2.35 33.62
N VAL A 362 2.59 -2.69 33.10
CA VAL A 362 1.91 -3.96 33.40
C VAL A 362 2.77 -5.17 33.02
N LEU A 363 3.50 -5.06 31.92
CA LEU A 363 4.42 -6.07 31.41
C LEU A 363 5.81 -6.04 32.06
N GLY A 364 6.05 -5.16 33.03
CA GLY A 364 7.31 -5.07 33.78
C GLY A 364 8.49 -4.51 32.98
N ILE A 365 8.21 -3.83 31.86
CA ILE A 365 9.24 -3.22 31.01
C ILE A 365 9.65 -1.86 31.56
N ILE A 366 8.76 -1.11 32.20
CA ILE A 366 9.13 0.05 33.01
C ILE A 366 8.63 -0.16 34.44
N ASP A 367 9.28 0.48 35.40
CA ASP A 367 9.04 0.32 36.83
C ASP A 367 8.09 1.37 37.42
N LYS A 368 7.69 2.37 36.61
CA LYS A 368 6.78 3.45 36.99
C LYS A 368 5.45 3.35 36.24
N ASP A 369 4.36 3.35 37.00
CA ASP A 369 3.00 3.46 36.47
C ASP A 369 2.70 4.93 36.15
N ASN A 370 2.04 5.18 35.02
CA ASN A 370 1.53 6.50 34.64
C ASN A 370 0.09 6.76 35.12
N GLY A 371 -0.52 5.82 35.86
CA GLY A 371 -1.90 5.95 36.30
C GLY A 371 -2.89 5.50 35.23
N GLU A 372 -4.14 5.97 35.30
CA GLU A 372 -5.12 5.73 34.25
C GLU A 372 -4.92 6.74 33.11
N PRO A 373 -4.87 6.30 31.84
CA PRO A 373 -4.71 7.21 30.70
C PRO A 373 -5.88 8.21 30.59
N ASP A 374 -5.65 9.48 30.92
CA ASP A 374 -6.61 10.59 30.85
C ASP A 374 -6.24 11.65 29.79
N ALA A 375 -5.20 11.35 29.00
CA ALA A 375 -4.64 12.17 27.93
C ALA A 375 -3.91 13.43 28.41
N VAL A 376 -3.52 13.51 29.68
CA VAL A 376 -2.82 14.65 30.30
C VAL A 376 -1.42 14.23 30.78
N ASN A 377 -0.37 14.94 30.32
CA ASN A 377 1.01 14.72 30.78
C ASN A 377 1.24 15.25 32.22
N ASP A 378 0.54 14.66 33.17
CA ASP A 378 0.56 14.97 34.59
C ASP A 378 1.87 14.49 35.26
N SER A 379 1.97 14.65 36.58
CA SER A 379 3.17 14.24 37.31
C SER A 379 3.43 12.74 37.20
N GLN A 380 2.40 11.88 37.14
CA GLN A 380 2.58 10.43 37.05
C GLN A 380 3.06 10.03 35.65
N SER A 381 2.46 10.59 34.61
CA SER A 381 2.87 10.43 33.21
C SER A 381 4.30 10.90 32.98
N GLN A 382 4.70 12.04 33.55
CA GLN A 382 6.07 12.54 33.43
C GLN A 382 7.09 11.59 34.09
N GLU A 383 6.78 11.01 35.25
CA GLU A 383 7.66 10.06 35.91
C GLU A 383 7.78 8.75 35.11
N ALA A 384 6.69 8.25 34.54
CA ALA A 384 6.71 7.08 33.66
C ALA A 384 7.47 7.35 32.34
N VAL A 385 7.34 8.55 31.76
CA VAL A 385 8.14 8.99 30.61
C VAL A 385 9.62 9.08 30.98
N LYS A 386 9.98 9.62 32.16
CA LYS A 386 11.38 9.64 32.62
C LYS A 386 11.94 8.24 32.80
N ALA A 387 11.18 7.32 33.39
CA ALA A 387 11.59 5.92 33.53
C ALA A 387 11.83 5.26 32.17
N PHE A 388 10.93 5.48 31.21
CA PHE A 388 11.11 5.02 29.83
C PHE A 388 12.36 5.65 29.17
N GLN A 389 12.54 6.97 29.29
CA GLN A 389 13.69 7.67 28.75
C GLN A 389 15.01 7.17 29.34
N GLN A 390 15.07 6.96 30.66
CA GLN A 390 16.24 6.41 31.35
C GLN A 390 16.57 5.00 30.85
N LYS A 391 15.57 4.12 30.75
CA LYS A 391 15.76 2.74 30.30
C LYS A 391 16.34 2.63 28.89
N TYR A 392 15.96 3.54 27.99
CA TYR A 392 16.36 3.52 26.59
C TYR A 392 17.42 4.57 26.21
N GLY A 393 18.12 5.17 27.20
CA GLY A 393 19.22 6.10 26.95
C GLY A 393 18.82 7.39 26.23
N LEU A 394 17.57 7.84 26.41
CA LEU A 394 17.06 9.07 25.82
C LEU A 394 17.30 10.27 26.76
N LYS A 395 17.17 11.49 26.23
CA LYS A 395 17.17 12.71 27.07
C LYS A 395 16.03 12.62 28.10
N VAL A 396 16.38 12.61 29.38
CA VAL A 396 15.43 12.47 30.50
C VAL A 396 14.86 13.83 30.87
N ASP A 397 13.78 14.22 30.20
CA ASP A 397 13.07 15.49 30.45
C ASP A 397 11.60 15.28 30.82
N GLY A 398 11.11 14.03 30.88
CA GLY A 398 9.71 13.72 31.22
C GLY A 398 8.73 14.12 30.12
N ILE A 399 9.22 14.48 28.94
CA ILE A 399 8.40 14.91 27.81
C ILE A 399 8.57 13.89 26.67
N ALA A 400 7.46 13.32 26.21
CA ALA A 400 7.45 12.41 25.07
C ALA A 400 7.62 13.17 23.73
N GLY A 401 8.82 13.69 23.46
CA GLY A 401 9.18 14.31 22.19
C GLY A 401 9.31 13.28 21.04
N PRO A 402 9.60 13.73 19.80
CA PRO A 402 9.64 12.86 18.62
C PRO A 402 10.54 11.62 18.78
N LYS A 403 11.71 11.78 19.39
CA LYS A 403 12.65 10.68 19.66
C LYS A 403 12.10 9.68 20.69
N THR A 404 11.51 10.16 21.77
CA THR A 404 10.84 9.32 22.79
C THR A 404 9.67 8.56 22.17
N LYS A 405 8.85 9.21 21.35
CA LYS A 405 7.71 8.59 20.67
C LYS A 405 8.13 7.56 19.63
N ALA A 406 9.23 7.81 18.89
CA ALA A 406 9.79 6.83 17.97
C ALA A 406 10.25 5.57 18.70
N LYS A 407 11.05 5.73 19.76
CA LYS A 407 11.53 4.58 20.53
C LYS A 407 10.40 3.82 21.21
N MET A 408 9.40 4.53 21.74
CA MET A 408 8.21 3.92 22.33
C MET A 408 7.40 3.12 21.31
N ARG A 409 7.35 3.52 20.04
CA ARG A 409 6.72 2.73 18.98
C ARG A 409 7.48 1.44 18.69
N GLU A 410 8.81 1.47 18.62
CA GLU A 410 9.63 0.26 18.43
C GLU A 410 9.37 -0.76 19.54
N VAL A 411 9.50 -0.31 20.79
CA VAL A 411 9.27 -1.16 21.98
C VAL A 411 7.83 -1.67 22.01
N TRP A 412 6.86 -0.83 21.64
CA TRP A 412 5.46 -1.23 21.54
C TRP A 412 5.23 -2.34 20.50
N VAL A 413 5.94 -2.28 19.37
CA VAL A 413 5.86 -3.30 18.32
C VAL A 413 6.44 -4.63 18.80
N GLU A 414 7.53 -4.62 19.56
CA GLU A 414 8.08 -5.82 20.19
C GLU A 414 7.12 -6.40 21.22
N VAL A 415 6.55 -5.54 22.06
CA VAL A 415 5.59 -5.91 23.11
C VAL A 415 4.31 -6.52 22.55
N SER A 416 3.70 -5.88 21.56
CA SER A 416 2.47 -6.39 20.92
C SER A 416 2.66 -7.70 20.15
N ARG A 417 3.91 -8.14 19.96
CA ARG A 417 4.27 -9.43 19.36
C ARG A 417 4.64 -10.49 20.38
N SER A 418 4.88 -10.12 21.64
CA SER A 418 5.16 -11.10 22.69
C SER A 418 3.85 -11.79 23.10
N PRO A 419 3.88 -13.09 23.47
CA PRO A 419 2.69 -13.79 23.98
C PRO A 419 2.03 -13.05 25.15
N GLU A 420 2.85 -12.46 26.03
CA GLU A 420 2.42 -11.67 27.19
C GLU A 420 1.72 -10.37 26.77
N GLY A 421 2.26 -9.66 25.77
CA GLY A 421 1.64 -8.44 25.25
C GLY A 421 0.38 -8.72 24.44
N GLN A 422 0.34 -9.81 23.67
CA GLN A 422 -0.88 -10.24 22.97
C GLN A 422 -2.00 -10.61 23.95
N HIS A 423 -1.66 -11.30 25.05
CA HIS A 423 -2.62 -11.61 26.11
C HIS A 423 -3.16 -10.33 26.75
N TYR A 424 -2.28 -9.43 27.20
CA TYR A 424 -2.70 -8.17 27.82
C TYR A 424 -3.55 -7.30 26.89
N LEU A 425 -3.21 -7.23 25.59
CA LEU A 425 -3.98 -6.48 24.61
C LEU A 425 -5.37 -7.07 24.35
N ALA A 426 -5.52 -8.39 24.49
CA ALA A 426 -6.78 -9.09 24.28
C ALA A 426 -7.71 -9.04 25.51
N THR A 427 -7.14 -9.09 26.72
CA THR A 427 -7.93 -9.28 27.96
C THR A 427 -7.87 -8.09 28.91
N GLY A 428 -6.87 -7.22 28.79
CA GLY A 428 -6.56 -6.19 29.79
C GLY A 428 -5.95 -6.73 31.08
N GLU A 429 -5.70 -8.05 31.17
CA GLU A 429 -5.21 -8.72 32.37
C GLU A 429 -3.69 -8.87 32.38
N LYS A 430 -3.07 -8.73 33.56
CA LYS A 430 -1.62 -8.93 33.73
C LYS A 430 -1.27 -10.42 33.59
N PRO A 431 -0.37 -10.81 32.66
CA PRO A 431 -0.04 -12.22 32.45
C PRO A 431 0.62 -12.84 33.69
N ALA A 432 0.12 -14.00 34.11
CA ALA A 432 0.41 -14.56 35.43
C ALA A 432 1.78 -15.28 35.57
N ARG A 433 2.46 -15.65 34.46
CA ARG A 433 3.85 -16.17 34.37
C ARG A 433 4.20 -16.57 32.91
N PRO A 434 5.48 -16.78 32.53
CA PRO A 434 5.87 -16.97 31.13
C PRO A 434 5.32 -18.30 30.59
N ALA A 435 4.71 -18.23 29.40
CA ALA A 435 3.89 -19.29 28.84
C ALA A 435 4.72 -20.42 28.21
N GLU A 436 4.47 -21.66 28.61
CA GLU A 436 4.64 -22.79 27.69
C GLU A 436 3.68 -22.61 26.51
N ALA A 437 4.18 -22.79 25.28
CA ALA A 437 3.46 -22.51 24.05
C ALA A 437 2.12 -23.26 23.97
N ALA A 438 1.01 -22.52 24.05
CA ALA A 438 -0.32 -23.08 23.81
C ALA A 438 -0.43 -23.58 22.36
N LYS A 439 -0.83 -24.85 22.20
CA LYS A 439 -1.01 -25.49 20.90
C LYS A 439 -2.34 -25.05 20.27
N PHE A 440 -2.31 -24.51 19.05
CA PHE A 440 -3.51 -24.04 18.35
C PHE A 440 -3.47 -24.35 16.85
N LEU A 441 -4.56 -24.86 16.27
CA LEU A 441 -4.70 -25.00 14.82
C LEU A 441 -5.35 -23.74 14.25
N LEU A 442 -4.63 -22.99 13.41
CA LEU A 442 -5.21 -21.85 12.70
C LEU A 442 -6.01 -22.30 11.47
N GLY A 443 -5.57 -23.39 10.82
CA GLY A 443 -6.40 -24.12 9.87
C GLY A 443 -5.64 -24.78 8.74
N PHE A 444 -6.38 -25.49 7.90
CA PHE A 444 -5.85 -26.11 6.70
C PHE A 444 -6.81 -26.00 5.53
N PHE A 445 -6.24 -25.83 4.35
CA PHE A 445 -6.96 -25.43 3.14
C PHE A 445 -6.31 -26.01 1.88
N TRP A 446 -7.13 -26.21 0.87
CA TRP A 446 -6.69 -26.65 -0.45
C TRP A 446 -6.22 -25.46 -1.26
N ARG A 447 -5.09 -25.59 -1.97
CA ARG A 447 -4.64 -24.54 -2.90
C ARG A 447 -5.55 -24.44 -4.14
N HIS A 448 -6.25 -25.52 -4.48
CA HIS A 448 -7.15 -25.57 -5.62
C HIS A 448 -8.60 -25.59 -5.10
N GLY A 449 -9.50 -24.89 -5.78
CA GLY A 449 -10.92 -24.90 -5.44
C GLY A 449 -11.69 -26.12 -5.97
N SER A 450 -11.13 -26.85 -6.95
CA SER A 450 -11.71 -28.07 -7.49
C SER A 450 -10.66 -29.05 -7.99
N ALA A 451 -11.02 -30.34 -8.09
CA ALA A 451 -10.15 -31.40 -8.59
C ALA A 451 -10.94 -32.59 -9.17
N LYS A 452 -10.31 -33.36 -10.04
CA LYS A 452 -10.82 -34.66 -10.54
C LYS A 452 -10.30 -35.83 -9.71
N PRO A 453 -10.99 -36.98 -9.67
CA PRO A 453 -10.43 -38.23 -9.16
C PRO A 453 -9.06 -38.52 -9.80
N GLY A 454 -8.08 -38.88 -8.98
CA GLY A 454 -6.68 -39.12 -9.37
C GLY A 454 -5.83 -37.85 -9.50
N GLU A 455 -6.41 -36.65 -9.53
CA GLU A 455 -5.66 -35.38 -9.60
C GLU A 455 -4.91 -35.14 -8.29
N LYS A 456 -3.66 -34.65 -8.37
CA LYS A 456 -2.84 -34.34 -7.21
C LYS A 456 -2.99 -32.87 -6.83
N VAL A 457 -3.35 -32.61 -5.58
CA VAL A 457 -3.74 -31.28 -5.09
C VAL A 457 -2.96 -30.96 -3.81
N LYS A 458 -2.46 -29.73 -3.69
CA LYS A 458 -1.75 -29.29 -2.48
C LYS A 458 -2.72 -28.93 -1.36
N LEU A 459 -2.47 -29.51 -0.18
CA LEU A 459 -3.10 -29.21 1.10
C LEU A 459 -2.10 -28.45 1.98
N HIS A 460 -2.51 -27.30 2.49
CA HIS A 460 -1.70 -26.45 3.37
C HIS A 460 -2.27 -26.46 4.78
N VAL A 461 -1.42 -26.39 5.81
CA VAL A 461 -1.81 -26.21 7.21
C VAL A 461 -1.02 -25.07 7.85
N VAL A 462 -1.64 -24.40 8.82
CA VAL A 462 -1.03 -23.40 9.69
C VAL A 462 -1.45 -23.70 11.12
N ALA A 463 -0.49 -23.89 12.03
CA ALA A 463 -0.75 -24.26 13.42
C ALA A 463 0.43 -23.84 14.33
N THR A 464 0.17 -23.45 15.57
CA THR A 464 1.20 -23.11 16.57
C THR A 464 1.37 -24.23 17.59
N GLY A 465 2.60 -24.46 18.06
CA GLY A 465 2.89 -25.49 19.06
C GLY A 465 2.86 -26.93 18.53
N TYR A 466 2.83 -27.09 17.20
CA TYR A 466 2.87 -28.39 16.51
C TYR A 466 4.15 -28.62 15.70
N ASP A 467 5.16 -27.75 15.84
CA ASP A 467 6.42 -27.86 15.10
C ASP A 467 7.12 -29.20 15.32
N GLY A 468 7.63 -29.78 14.23
CA GLY A 468 8.26 -31.09 14.20
C GLY A 468 7.28 -32.28 14.24
N GLN A 469 5.97 -32.05 14.43
CA GLN A 469 4.97 -33.13 14.47
C GLN A 469 4.44 -33.46 13.06
N SER A 470 4.02 -34.70 12.88
CA SER A 470 3.51 -35.23 11.60
C SER A 470 2.14 -35.88 11.78
N PHE A 471 1.25 -35.63 10.83
CA PHE A 471 -0.16 -36.02 10.90
C PHE A 471 -0.57 -36.78 9.64
N PRO A 472 -1.14 -37.99 9.75
CA PRO A 472 -1.74 -38.67 8.61
C PRO A 472 -3.01 -37.93 8.18
N ILE A 473 -3.08 -37.61 6.90
CA ILE A 473 -4.23 -36.93 6.29
C ILE A 473 -5.21 -37.97 5.80
N LYS A 474 -6.47 -37.83 6.19
CA LYS A 474 -7.63 -38.52 5.58
C LYS A 474 -8.45 -37.52 4.79
N VAL A 475 -9.20 -37.97 3.80
CA VAL A 475 -10.22 -37.16 3.13
C VAL A 475 -11.61 -37.67 3.48
N LYS A 476 -12.56 -36.76 3.69
CA LYS A 476 -13.93 -37.05 4.11
C LYS A 476 -14.91 -36.42 3.13
N ASP A 477 -15.83 -37.22 2.62
CA ASP A 477 -16.95 -36.76 1.80
C ASP A 477 -17.94 -35.95 2.63
N SER A 478 -18.36 -34.79 2.14
CA SER A 478 -19.30 -33.92 2.84
C SER A 478 -20.72 -34.49 2.90
N VAL A 479 -21.10 -35.30 1.91
CA VAL A 479 -22.49 -35.77 1.72
C VAL A 479 -22.70 -37.11 2.44
N SER A 480 -21.88 -38.11 2.14
CA SER A 480 -21.95 -39.45 2.70
C SER A 480 -21.21 -39.60 4.03
N GLY A 481 -20.32 -38.65 4.37
CA GLY A 481 -19.49 -38.70 5.57
C GLY A 481 -18.40 -39.77 5.54
N LYS A 482 -18.30 -40.55 4.45
CA LYS A 482 -17.29 -41.61 4.28
C LYS A 482 -15.90 -40.99 4.21
N THR A 483 -14.93 -41.72 4.75
CA THR A 483 -13.51 -41.31 4.72
C THR A 483 -12.72 -42.23 3.82
N ALA A 484 -11.69 -41.67 3.18
CA ALA A 484 -10.69 -42.39 2.41
C ALA A 484 -9.30 -41.94 2.86
N ASP A 485 -8.35 -42.87 2.83
CA ASP A 485 -6.96 -42.61 3.19
C ASP A 485 -6.12 -42.47 1.90
N PRO A 486 -5.66 -41.25 1.56
CA PRO A 486 -4.77 -41.03 0.43
C PRO A 486 -3.31 -41.46 0.68
N GLY A 487 -2.96 -41.93 1.89
CA GLY A 487 -1.61 -42.35 2.25
C GLY A 487 -0.64 -41.18 2.43
N VAL A 488 -1.14 -40.00 2.82
CA VAL A 488 -0.36 -38.76 2.90
C VAL A 488 -0.06 -38.41 4.35
N ILE A 489 1.20 -38.10 4.64
CA ILE A 489 1.64 -37.59 5.94
C ILE A 489 2.01 -36.12 5.77
N LEU A 490 1.39 -35.25 6.56
CA LEU A 490 1.66 -33.82 6.58
C LEU A 490 2.51 -33.48 7.80
N LYS A 491 3.66 -32.87 7.60
CA LYS A 491 4.56 -32.39 8.66
C LYS A 491 4.38 -30.89 8.86
N ILE A 492 4.41 -30.45 10.11
CA ILE A 492 4.38 -29.03 10.49
C ILE A 492 5.76 -28.62 10.95
N ASP A 493 6.33 -27.61 10.29
CA ASP A 493 7.59 -26.98 10.63
C ASP A 493 7.42 -25.46 10.52
N ASP A 494 7.94 -24.72 11.50
CA ASP A 494 7.86 -23.26 11.58
C ASP A 494 6.43 -22.71 11.42
N GLY A 495 5.50 -23.33 12.15
CA GLY A 495 4.10 -22.96 12.22
C GLY A 495 3.25 -23.34 11.01
N SER A 496 3.79 -24.06 10.01
CA SER A 496 3.08 -24.40 8.78
C SER A 496 3.48 -25.75 8.17
N GLY A 497 2.68 -26.27 7.23
CA GLY A 497 2.97 -27.52 6.54
C GLY A 497 2.26 -27.64 5.20
N VAL A 498 2.84 -28.39 4.26
CA VAL A 498 2.27 -28.61 2.93
C VAL A 498 2.41 -30.07 2.54
N ALA A 499 1.35 -30.68 2.02
CA ALA A 499 1.39 -32.02 1.47
C ALA A 499 0.63 -32.08 0.14
N GLU A 500 1.07 -32.96 -0.76
CA GLU A 500 0.39 -33.23 -2.02
C GLU A 500 -0.51 -34.46 -1.86
N VAL A 501 -1.80 -34.30 -2.13
CA VAL A 501 -2.82 -35.32 -1.92
C VAL A 501 -3.38 -35.73 -3.27
N ALA A 502 -3.26 -37.01 -3.63
CA ALA A 502 -3.98 -37.58 -4.75
C ALA A 502 -5.45 -37.79 -4.34
N ILE A 503 -6.38 -37.18 -5.09
CA ILE A 503 -7.80 -37.30 -4.79
C ILE A 503 -8.24 -38.73 -5.08
N PRO A 504 -8.73 -39.51 -4.10
CA PRO A 504 -9.02 -40.92 -4.33
C PRO A 504 -10.23 -41.08 -5.25
N ASP A 505 -10.19 -42.10 -6.11
CA ASP A 505 -11.34 -42.47 -6.94
C ASP A 505 -12.31 -43.34 -6.14
N THR A 506 -13.19 -42.68 -5.40
CA THR A 506 -14.05 -43.29 -4.39
C THR A 506 -15.45 -43.61 -4.90
N GLY A 507 -15.80 -43.19 -6.12
CA GLY A 507 -17.17 -43.26 -6.65
C GLY A 507 -18.17 -42.39 -5.88
N TRP A 508 -17.72 -41.42 -5.09
CA TRP A 508 -18.59 -40.45 -4.42
C TRP A 508 -19.23 -39.53 -5.48
N GLY A 509 -20.57 -39.43 -5.49
CA GLY A 509 -21.35 -38.99 -6.65
C GLY A 509 -20.97 -37.61 -7.22
N PHE A 510 -21.11 -37.45 -8.54
CA PHE A 510 -20.82 -36.20 -9.25
C PHE A 510 -22.04 -35.26 -9.29
N GLY A 511 -21.87 -34.00 -8.86
CA GLY A 511 -22.91 -32.97 -8.86
C GLY A 511 -22.48 -31.68 -8.13
N SER A 512 -23.28 -30.61 -8.24
CA SER A 512 -23.04 -29.27 -7.67
C SER A 512 -22.87 -29.18 -6.14
N SER A 513 -22.90 -30.31 -5.43
CA SER A 513 -22.86 -30.43 -3.97
C SER A 513 -21.80 -31.43 -3.44
N ALA A 514 -20.96 -32.03 -4.29
CA ALA A 514 -19.98 -33.04 -3.88
C ALA A 514 -18.65 -32.40 -3.46
N TRP A 515 -18.37 -32.35 -2.15
CA TRP A 515 -17.19 -31.71 -1.58
C TRP A 515 -16.40 -32.69 -0.73
N ILE A 516 -15.08 -32.55 -0.72
CA ILE A 516 -14.22 -33.29 0.23
C ILE A 516 -13.49 -32.35 1.18
N PHE A 517 -13.37 -32.80 2.42
CA PHE A 517 -12.56 -32.16 3.44
C PHE A 517 -11.34 -33.02 3.73
N ALA A 518 -10.21 -32.40 4.03
CA ALA A 518 -9.13 -33.12 4.69
C ALA A 518 -9.42 -33.19 6.20
N THR A 519 -8.92 -34.22 6.86
CA THR A 519 -8.98 -34.38 8.32
C THR A 519 -7.67 -34.97 8.82
N ALA A 520 -7.23 -34.54 10.00
CA ALA A 520 -6.06 -35.06 10.70
C ALA A 520 -6.40 -35.29 12.17
N ASP A 521 -6.22 -36.52 12.64
CA ASP A 521 -6.47 -36.89 14.04
C ASP A 521 -5.55 -36.08 14.97
N GLY A 522 -6.13 -35.39 15.95
CA GLY A 522 -5.40 -34.50 16.86
C GLY A 522 -5.13 -33.08 16.35
N LEU A 523 -5.46 -32.79 15.08
CA LEU A 523 -5.33 -31.45 14.50
C LEU A 523 -6.70 -30.83 14.16
N GLY A 524 -7.62 -31.56 13.50
CA GLY A 524 -8.96 -31.08 13.14
C GLY A 524 -9.42 -31.44 11.71
N GLN A 525 -10.35 -30.66 11.14
CA GLN A 525 -10.90 -30.78 9.77
C GLN A 525 -10.67 -29.50 8.94
N SER A 526 -10.54 -29.62 7.61
CA SER A 526 -10.24 -28.49 6.73
C SER A 526 -11.40 -27.51 6.74
N PHE A 527 -11.10 -26.22 6.77
CA PHE A 527 -12.13 -25.17 6.77
C PHE A 527 -12.62 -24.86 5.36
N ALA A 528 -11.79 -25.13 4.35
CA ALA A 528 -12.16 -25.03 2.94
C ALA A 528 -12.47 -26.44 2.36
N PRO A 529 -13.66 -26.64 1.76
CA PRO A 529 -13.96 -27.83 0.98
C PRO A 529 -13.27 -27.79 -0.39
N LEU A 530 -12.84 -28.95 -0.91
CA LEU A 530 -12.42 -29.12 -2.30
C LEU A 530 -13.59 -29.65 -3.13
N TYR A 531 -13.92 -28.97 -4.23
CA TYR A 531 -15.02 -29.36 -5.11
C TYR A 531 -14.61 -30.51 -6.05
N LEU A 532 -15.39 -31.60 -6.08
CA LEU A 532 -15.15 -32.70 -7.02
C LEU A 532 -15.86 -32.43 -8.35
N ARG A 533 -15.08 -32.32 -9.43
CA ARG A 533 -15.58 -32.17 -10.80
C ARG A 533 -15.42 -33.48 -11.58
N ALA A 534 -16.37 -33.74 -12.48
CA ALA A 534 -16.37 -34.93 -13.34
C ALA A 534 -15.17 -34.96 -14.32
#